data_AF-A0A0G4N7X1-F1
#
_entry.id   AF-A0A0G4N7X1-F1
#
_cell.length_a   1.000
_cell.length_b   1.000
_cell.length_c   1.000
_cell.angle_alpha   90.00
_cell.angle_beta   90.00
_cell.angle_gamma   90.00
#
_symmetry.space_group_name_H-M   'P 1'
#
loop_
_entity.id
_entity.type
_entity.pdbx_description
1 polymer ?
#
loop_
_entity_poly.entity_id
_entity_poly.type
_entity_poly.pdbx_seq_one_letter_code
_entity_poly.pdbx_strand_id
1 'polypeptide(L)'
;EYGVDGAMIATAAEKNGSCFRAQADGGLAGWREVTEVHTKLAMEVGNKFGNTKYTQNQMIPGKRETLQLLIKAKSYTQLCRALGHDALLEKARETDLYLDLSPDGEKVSKKAKKRANASALAAGGNSGQDRVNQAVKTMSARGVQKSAELPQASVALPT
;
A
#
# COMPACT_ATOMS: atom_id res chain seq x y z
N GLU A 1 24.35 29.31 0.78
CA GLU A 1 23.16 28.43 0.68
C GLU A 1 21.95 29.17 1.26
N TYR A 2 20.73 28.71 0.98
CA TYR A 2 19.43 29.44 0.97
C TYR A 2 19.03 30.37 2.15
N GLY A 3 19.88 30.60 3.15
CA GLY A 3 19.64 31.59 4.22
C GLY A 3 18.48 31.22 5.15
N VAL A 4 18.16 29.93 5.24
CA VAL A 4 17.04 29.39 6.02
C VAL A 4 17.56 28.47 7.14
N ASP A 5 16.83 28.42 8.25
CA ASP A 5 17.15 27.59 9.41
C ASP A 5 16.68 26.13 9.29
N GLY A 6 15.98 25.80 8.21
CA GLY A 6 15.46 24.45 7.97
C GLY A 6 15.04 24.21 6.54
N ALA A 7 14.95 22.93 6.18
CA ALA A 7 14.53 22.48 4.85
C ALA A 7 13.60 21.26 4.95
N MET A 8 12.65 21.17 4.03
CA MET A 8 11.77 20.00 3.88
C MET A 8 12.29 19.10 2.77
N ILE A 9 12.53 17.83 3.09
CA ILE A 9 12.98 16.81 2.14
C ILE A 9 11.84 15.81 1.95
N ALA A 10 11.20 15.81 0.78
CA ALA A 10 10.10 14.91 0.46
C ALA A 10 10.53 13.75 -0.45
N THR A 11 10.80 14.03 -1.73
CA THR A 11 11.05 12.98 -2.74
C THR A 11 12.32 12.15 -2.47
N ALA A 12 13.35 12.74 -1.85
CA ALA A 12 14.53 11.99 -1.45
C ALA A 12 14.25 11.06 -0.25
N ALA A 13 13.47 11.53 0.72
CA ALA A 13 13.06 10.73 1.88
C ALA A 13 12.14 9.57 1.50
N GLU A 14 11.26 9.77 0.51
CA GLU A 14 10.40 8.72 -0.03
C GLU A 14 11.21 7.56 -0.64
N LYS A 15 12.31 7.87 -1.34
CA LYS A 15 13.21 6.87 -1.93
C LYS A 15 14.12 6.25 -0.87
N ASN A 16 14.56 7.04 0.10
CA ASN A 16 15.47 6.59 1.13
C ASN A 16 15.37 7.48 2.38
N GLY A 17 14.66 6.99 3.41
CA GLY A 17 14.48 7.72 4.66
C GLY A 17 15.78 7.97 5.45
N SER A 18 16.86 7.25 5.14
CA SER A 18 18.18 7.53 5.75
C SER A 18 18.84 8.80 5.22
N CYS A 19 18.20 9.55 4.31
CA CYS A 19 18.68 10.87 3.88
C CYS A 19 18.80 11.88 5.03
N PHE A 20 18.17 11.61 6.18
CA PHE A 20 18.30 12.39 7.41
C PHE A 20 19.39 11.89 8.36
N ARG A 21 20.03 10.74 8.08
CA ARG A 21 21.05 10.13 8.96
C ARG A 21 22.38 10.86 8.81
N ALA A 22 22.97 11.30 9.92
CA ALA A 22 24.27 11.96 9.91
C ALA A 22 25.39 10.99 9.49
N GLN A 23 26.50 11.54 8.99
CA GLN A 23 27.64 10.72 8.55
C GLN A 23 28.25 9.90 9.70
N ALA A 24 28.27 10.47 10.91
CA ALA A 24 28.74 9.79 12.12
C ALA A 24 27.86 8.57 12.50
N ASP A 25 26.58 8.58 12.12
CA ASP A 25 25.61 7.52 12.40
C ASP A 25 25.50 6.52 11.23
N GLY A 26 26.42 6.56 10.26
CA GLY A 26 26.46 5.65 9.11
C GLY A 26 25.93 6.23 7.80
N GLY A 27 25.56 7.52 7.75
CA GLY A 27 25.24 8.23 6.51
C GLY A 27 24.10 7.60 5.69
N LEU A 28 24.17 7.67 4.36
CA LEU A 28 23.10 7.11 3.52
C LEU A 28 23.13 5.57 3.53
N ALA A 29 22.05 4.94 4.00
CA ALA A 29 21.87 3.49 4.03
C ALA A 29 21.58 2.91 2.65
N GLY A 30 21.97 1.65 2.44
CA GLY A 30 21.59 0.91 1.24
C GLY A 30 20.10 0.55 1.24
N TRP A 31 19.48 0.49 0.05
CA TRP A 31 18.03 0.24 -0.05
C TRP A 31 17.57 -1.02 0.71
N ARG A 32 18.37 -2.09 0.76
CA ARG A 32 18.02 -3.33 1.47
C ARG A 32 17.76 -3.11 2.96
N GLU A 33 18.65 -2.34 3.60
CA GLU A 33 18.55 -1.98 5.01
C GLU A 33 17.29 -1.14 5.26
N VAL A 34 17.07 -0.13 4.42
CA VAL A 34 15.91 0.77 4.56
C VAL A 34 14.59 0.02 4.35
N THR A 35 14.54 -0.86 3.35
CA THR A 35 13.34 -1.68 3.10
C THR A 35 13.05 -2.64 4.25
N GLU A 36 14.09 -3.20 4.88
CA GLU A 36 13.96 -4.10 6.03
C GLU A 36 13.44 -3.36 7.26
N VAL A 37 14.08 -2.24 7.62
CA VAL A 37 13.69 -1.40 8.75
C VAL A 37 12.26 -0.89 8.57
N HIS A 38 11.92 -0.39 7.38
CA HIS A 38 10.56 0.05 7.08
C HIS A 38 9.55 -1.10 7.17
N THR A 39 9.89 -2.31 6.69
CA THR A 39 9.01 -3.49 6.79
C THR A 39 8.73 -3.84 8.24
N LYS A 40 9.78 -3.89 9.07
CA LYS A 40 9.67 -4.14 10.51
C LYS A 40 8.76 -3.13 11.20
N LEU A 41 8.99 -1.84 10.99
CA LEU A 41 8.19 -0.76 11.57
C LEU A 41 6.74 -0.81 11.10
N ALA A 42 6.51 -1.07 9.81
CA ALA A 42 5.17 -1.20 9.25
C ALA A 42 4.36 -2.33 9.90
N MET A 43 5.01 -3.45 10.24
CA MET A 43 4.37 -4.55 10.98
C MET A 43 4.08 -4.17 12.43
N GLU A 44 4.99 -3.46 13.11
CA GLU A 44 4.83 -3.03 14.51
C GLU A 44 3.61 -2.13 14.71
N VAL A 45 3.30 -1.29 13.72
CA VAL A 45 2.14 -0.38 13.77
C VAL A 45 0.90 -0.95 13.09
N GLY A 46 0.94 -2.21 12.62
CA GLY A 46 -0.17 -2.83 11.91
C GLY A 46 -0.57 -2.09 10.62
N ASN A 47 0.40 -1.53 9.88
CA ASN A 47 0.12 -0.75 8.69
C ASN A 47 -0.57 -1.61 7.62
N LYS A 48 -1.54 -1.03 6.90
CA LYS A 48 -2.22 -1.72 5.80
C LYS A 48 -1.19 -2.14 4.75
N PHE A 49 -1.18 -3.43 4.39
CA PHE A 49 -0.18 -3.99 3.48
C PHE A 49 -0.08 -3.24 2.13
N GLY A 50 -1.21 -2.75 1.59
CA GLY A 50 -1.21 -1.94 0.36
C GLY A 50 -0.34 -0.68 0.45
N ASN A 51 -0.35 0.00 1.61
CA ASN A 51 0.46 1.19 1.85
C ASN A 51 1.94 0.81 1.94
N THR A 52 2.26 -0.23 2.72
CA THR A 52 3.63 -0.74 2.84
C THR A 52 4.18 -1.13 1.47
N LYS A 53 3.41 -1.86 0.68
CA LYS A 53 3.80 -2.28 -0.67
C LYS A 53 4.08 -1.10 -1.59
N TYR A 54 3.26 -0.04 -1.50
CA TYR A 54 3.50 1.19 -2.26
C TYR A 54 4.85 1.81 -1.88
N THR A 55 5.10 2.04 -0.58
CA THR A 55 6.38 2.65 -0.14
C THR A 55 7.58 1.78 -0.52
N GLN A 56 7.48 0.46 -0.38
CA GLN A 56 8.53 -0.47 -0.78
C GLN A 56 8.86 -0.38 -2.28
N ASN A 57 7.86 -0.17 -3.13
CA ASN A 57 8.05 0.04 -4.56
C ASN A 57 8.83 1.34 -4.89
N GLN A 58 8.71 2.36 -4.03
CA GLN A 58 9.42 3.64 -4.19
C GLN A 58 10.89 3.54 -3.72
N MET A 59 11.16 2.72 -2.70
CA MET A 59 12.50 2.54 -2.13
C MET A 59 13.40 1.61 -2.97
N ILE A 60 12.83 0.62 -3.66
CA ILE A 60 13.62 -0.35 -4.44
C ILE A 60 14.00 0.25 -5.81
N PRO A 61 15.30 0.39 -6.13
CA PRO A 61 15.72 0.98 -7.38
C PRO A 61 15.62 0.00 -8.57
N GLY A 62 15.09 0.48 -9.69
CA GLY A 62 15.21 -0.14 -11.02
C GLY A 62 14.27 -1.33 -11.28
N LYS A 63 14.40 -1.94 -12.47
CA LYS A 63 13.59 -3.08 -12.94
C LYS A 63 14.16 -4.43 -12.49
N ARG A 64 14.34 -4.62 -11.18
CA ARG A 64 14.93 -5.84 -10.62
C ARG A 64 13.90 -6.97 -10.57
N GLU A 65 14.36 -8.23 -10.61
CA GLU A 65 13.51 -9.40 -10.39
C GLU A 65 12.77 -9.31 -9.05
N THR A 66 13.44 -8.77 -8.03
CA THR A 66 12.87 -8.48 -6.71
C THR A 66 11.62 -7.60 -6.79
N LEU A 67 11.60 -6.62 -7.70
CA LEU A 67 10.44 -5.74 -7.91
C LEU A 67 9.26 -6.53 -8.50
N GLN A 68 9.53 -7.47 -9.42
CA GLN A 68 8.50 -8.32 -10.01
C GLN A 68 7.86 -9.24 -8.96
N LEU A 69 8.66 -9.77 -8.03
CA LEU A 69 8.16 -10.56 -6.90
C LEU A 69 7.33 -9.69 -5.93
N LEU A 70 7.80 -8.48 -5.61
CA LEU A 70 7.07 -7.53 -4.77
C LEU A 70 5.70 -7.16 -5.38
N ILE A 71 5.64 -6.92 -6.69
CA ILE A 71 4.38 -6.61 -7.39
C ILE A 71 3.37 -7.75 -7.23
N LYS A 72 3.82 -9.00 -7.15
CA LYS A 72 2.94 -10.17 -6.95
C LYS A 72 2.56 -10.41 -5.49
N ALA A 73 3.33 -9.89 -4.54
CA ALA A 73 3.09 -10.07 -3.11
C ALA A 73 1.74 -9.47 -2.65
N LYS A 74 1.04 -10.19 -1.78
CA LYS A 74 -0.28 -9.84 -1.22
C LYS A 74 -0.31 -9.84 0.32
N SER A 75 0.83 -10.13 0.94
CA SER A 75 1.01 -10.32 2.37
C SER A 75 2.44 -9.92 2.77
N TYR A 76 2.65 -9.59 4.05
CA TYR A 76 3.97 -9.32 4.61
C TYR A 76 4.88 -10.55 4.49
N THR A 77 4.34 -11.76 4.65
CA THR A 77 5.09 -13.01 4.50
C THR A 77 5.66 -13.14 3.08
N GLN A 78 4.84 -12.91 2.05
CA GLN A 78 5.31 -12.94 0.66
C GLN A 78 6.33 -11.83 0.37
N LEU A 79 6.13 -10.65 0.96
CA LEU A 79 7.05 -9.53 0.83
C LEU A 79 8.41 -9.84 1.45
N CYS A 80 8.45 -10.39 2.67
CA CYS A 80 9.68 -10.76 3.35
C CYS A 80 10.43 -11.86 2.58
N ARG A 81 9.73 -12.89 2.08
CA ARG A 81 10.33 -13.92 1.19
C ARG A 81 10.90 -13.31 -0.09
N ALA A 82 10.19 -12.38 -0.72
CA ALA A 82 10.63 -11.74 -1.96
C ALA A 82 11.89 -10.88 -1.75
N LEU A 83 12.02 -10.23 -0.58
CA LEU A 83 13.14 -9.36 -0.25
C LEU A 83 14.31 -10.06 0.45
N GLY A 84 14.09 -11.29 0.94
CA GLY A 84 15.08 -12.06 1.71
C GLY A 84 15.19 -11.62 3.18
N HIS A 85 14.09 -11.14 3.77
CA HIS A 85 14.04 -10.74 5.18
C HIS A 85 13.65 -11.92 6.07
N ASP A 86 14.49 -12.96 6.10
CA ASP A 86 14.16 -14.23 6.74
C ASP A 86 13.91 -14.08 8.26
N ALA A 87 14.66 -13.20 8.92
CA ALA A 87 14.49 -12.89 10.34
C ALA A 87 13.11 -12.29 10.69
N LEU A 88 12.40 -11.75 9.69
CA LEU A 88 11.09 -11.12 9.88
C LEU A 88 9.93 -12.07 9.57
N LEU A 89 10.17 -13.29 9.08
CA LEU A 89 9.12 -14.17 8.57
C LEU A 89 8.07 -14.55 9.62
N GLU A 90 8.48 -14.87 10.85
CA GLU A 90 7.56 -15.21 11.92
C GLU A 90 6.63 -14.03 12.25
N LYS A 91 7.21 -12.85 12.47
CA LYS A 91 6.47 -11.60 12.71
C LYS A 91 5.56 -11.23 11.53
N ALA A 92 6.01 -11.48 10.31
CA ALA A 92 5.23 -11.23 9.11
C ALA A 92 3.99 -12.13 9.04
N ARG A 93 4.13 -13.42 9.41
CA ARG A 93 3.01 -14.36 9.47
C ARG A 93 1.99 -13.94 10.51
N GLU A 94 2.44 -13.56 11.70
CA GLU A 94 1.57 -13.04 12.78
C GLU A 94 0.82 -11.78 12.34
N THR A 95 1.53 -10.85 11.71
CA THR A 95 0.96 -9.58 11.22
C THR A 95 -0.05 -9.84 10.11
N ASP A 96 0.23 -10.77 9.19
CA ASP A 96 -0.70 -11.14 8.14
C ASP A 96 -2.01 -11.67 8.72
N LEU A 97 -1.94 -12.57 9.70
CA LEU A 97 -3.12 -13.11 10.38
C LEU A 97 -3.89 -12.00 11.11
N TYR A 98 -3.19 -11.11 11.81
CA TYR A 98 -3.79 -9.94 12.47
C TYR A 98 -4.52 -9.01 11.49
N LEU A 99 -3.98 -8.85 10.27
CA LEU A 99 -4.55 -8.00 9.22
C LEU A 99 -5.52 -8.73 8.27
N ASP A 100 -5.97 -9.94 8.63
CA ASP A 100 -6.89 -10.74 7.78
C ASP A 100 -6.32 -11.08 6.39
N LEU A 101 -5.00 -11.16 6.27
CA LEU A 101 -4.27 -11.53 5.06
C LEU A 101 -3.94 -13.03 5.07
N SER A 102 -3.82 -13.62 3.88
CA SER A 102 -3.32 -14.99 3.74
C SER A 102 -1.80 -14.95 3.58
N PRO A 103 -1.03 -15.53 4.52
CA PRO A 103 0.43 -15.56 4.43
C PRO A 103 0.94 -16.14 3.12
N ASP A 104 0.31 -17.21 2.62
CA ASP A 104 0.70 -17.90 1.39
C ASP A 104 -0.01 -17.36 0.13
N GLY A 105 -0.85 -16.34 0.28
CA GLY A 105 -1.51 -15.64 -0.82
C GLY A 105 -2.62 -16.43 -1.51
N GLU A 106 -3.02 -17.56 -0.93
CA GLU A 106 -4.32 -18.14 -1.23
C GLU A 106 -5.38 -17.08 -0.95
N LYS A 107 -6.27 -16.85 -1.92
CA LYS A 107 -7.40 -15.95 -1.69
C LYS A 107 -8.16 -16.55 -0.50
N VAL A 108 -8.18 -15.88 0.65
CA VAL A 108 -9.20 -16.12 1.68
C VAL A 108 -10.51 -15.90 0.94
N SER A 109 -11.06 -17.00 0.45
CA SER A 109 -12.13 -16.90 -0.53
C SER A 109 -13.26 -16.21 0.21
N LYS A 110 -13.81 -15.15 -0.37
CA LYS A 110 -15.04 -14.52 0.17
C LYS A 110 -16.13 -15.58 0.40
N LYS A 111 -16.04 -16.75 -0.27
CA LYS A 111 -16.81 -17.97 0.01
C LYS A 111 -16.60 -18.57 1.41
N ALA A 112 -15.39 -18.62 1.96
CA ALA A 112 -15.13 -19.07 3.33
C ALA A 112 -15.75 -18.13 4.37
N LYS A 113 -15.59 -16.81 4.20
CA LYS A 113 -16.30 -15.80 5.03
C LYS A 113 -17.84 -15.84 4.84
N LYS A 114 -18.35 -16.20 3.64
CA LYS A 114 -19.79 -16.39 3.39
C LYS A 114 -20.35 -17.67 4.03
N ARG A 115 -19.54 -18.71 4.21
CA ARG A 115 -19.92 -19.95 4.91
C ARG A 115 -19.93 -19.81 6.43
N ALA A 116 -19.14 -18.88 6.98
CA ALA A 116 -19.12 -18.55 8.41
C ALA A 116 -20.39 -17.79 8.88
N ASN A 117 -21.20 -17.25 7.95
CA ASN A 117 -22.49 -16.65 8.24
C ASN A 117 -23.63 -17.52 7.69
N ALA A 118 -23.71 -18.76 8.18
CA ALA A 118 -24.80 -19.67 7.85
C ALA A 118 -26.18 -19.11 8.25
N SER A 119 -26.23 -18.26 9.30
CA SER A 119 -27.45 -17.60 9.78
C SER A 119 -28.03 -16.58 8.79
N ALA A 120 -27.22 -15.83 8.05
CA ALA A 120 -27.71 -14.86 7.05
C ALA A 120 -28.21 -15.53 5.76
N LEU A 121 -27.76 -16.75 5.46
CA LEU A 121 -28.22 -17.52 4.30
C LEU A 121 -29.60 -18.16 4.55
N ALA A 122 -29.89 -18.54 5.79
CA ALA A 122 -31.18 -19.10 6.19
C ALA A 122 -32.30 -18.03 6.26
N ALA A 123 -31.95 -16.76 6.46
CA ALA A 123 -32.90 -15.65 6.61
C ALA A 123 -33.27 -14.92 5.30
N GLY A 124 -33.09 -15.55 4.13
CA GLY A 124 -33.64 -15.03 2.87
C GLY A 124 -32.88 -13.87 2.21
N GLY A 125 -31.57 -13.72 2.45
CA GLY A 125 -30.73 -12.69 1.80
C GLY A 125 -30.41 -13.00 0.33
N ASN A 126 -31.41 -12.99 -0.56
CA ASN A 126 -31.24 -13.25 -1.99
C ASN A 126 -31.38 -11.99 -2.87
N SER A 127 -30.81 -10.86 -2.44
CA SER A 127 -30.76 -9.62 -3.23
C SER A 127 -29.82 -9.68 -4.46
N GLY A 128 -29.33 -10.87 -4.81
CA GLY A 128 -28.38 -11.08 -5.92
C GLY A 128 -29.03 -11.44 -7.25
N GLN A 129 -30.25 -11.99 -7.25
CA GLN A 129 -30.94 -12.39 -8.48
C GLN A 129 -31.60 -11.22 -9.21
N ASP A 130 -31.93 -10.12 -8.52
CA ASP A 130 -32.50 -8.92 -9.16
C ASP A 130 -31.50 -8.14 -10.02
N ARG A 131 -30.19 -8.33 -9.82
CA ARG A 131 -29.14 -7.66 -10.61
C ARG A 131 -28.83 -8.34 -11.94
N VAL A 132 -29.32 -9.55 -12.17
CA VAL A 132 -29.09 -10.28 -13.43
C VAL A 132 -29.91 -9.69 -14.58
N ASN A 133 -30.94 -8.88 -14.29
CA ASN A 133 -31.82 -8.27 -15.29
C ASN A 133 -31.50 -6.81 -15.66
N GLN A 134 -30.41 -6.22 -15.17
CA GLN A 134 -29.96 -4.92 -15.69
C GLN A 134 -28.93 -5.12 -16.79
N ALA A 135 -29.35 -4.82 -18.03
CA ALA A 135 -28.50 -4.74 -19.20
C ALA A 135 -27.21 -3.97 -18.89
N VAL A 136 -26.08 -4.62 -19.11
CA VAL A 136 -24.74 -4.06 -18.93
C VAL A 136 -24.58 -2.86 -19.87
N LYS A 137 -24.64 -1.64 -19.33
CA LYS A 137 -24.26 -0.44 -20.09
C LYS A 137 -22.76 -0.51 -20.39
N THR A 138 -22.42 -0.48 -21.68
CA THR A 138 -21.07 -0.56 -22.21
C THR A 138 -20.19 0.60 -21.71
N MET A 139 -18.89 0.33 -21.56
CA MET A 139 -17.88 1.19 -20.93
C MET A 139 -17.69 2.57 -21.62
N SER A 140 -18.24 2.78 -22.80
CA SER A 140 -18.16 4.02 -23.58
C SER A 140 -19.07 5.15 -23.08
N ALA A 141 -19.97 4.88 -22.13
CA ALA A 141 -20.90 5.87 -21.57
C ALA A 141 -20.41 6.55 -20.27
N ARG A 142 -19.21 6.22 -19.78
CA ARG A 142 -18.61 6.82 -18.57
C ARG A 142 -17.69 8.01 -18.93
N GLY A 143 -18.24 8.98 -19.64
CA GLY A 143 -17.57 10.26 -19.88
C GLY A 143 -17.55 11.11 -18.62
N VAL A 144 -16.38 11.68 -18.28
CA VAL A 144 -16.22 12.69 -17.23
C VAL A 144 -16.96 13.95 -17.67
N GLN A 145 -18.03 14.32 -16.97
CA GLN A 145 -18.61 15.65 -17.12
C GLN A 145 -17.63 16.67 -16.54
N LYS A 146 -17.13 17.55 -17.41
CA LYS A 146 -16.25 18.66 -17.05
C LYS A 146 -17.00 19.54 -16.04
N SER A 147 -16.52 19.58 -14.80
CA SER A 147 -17.04 20.52 -13.80
C SER A 147 -16.93 21.94 -14.36
N ALA A 148 -18.02 22.70 -14.28
CA ALA A 148 -18.04 24.09 -14.69
C ALA A 148 -16.96 24.87 -13.92
N GLU A 149 -16.23 25.70 -14.67
CA GLU A 149 -15.18 26.58 -14.20
C GLU A 149 -15.77 27.57 -13.18
N LEU A 150 -15.40 27.42 -11.91
CA LEU A 150 -15.71 28.41 -10.89
C LEU A 150 -14.86 29.66 -11.17
N PRO A 151 -15.45 30.87 -11.23
CA PRO A 151 -14.68 32.07 -11.49
C PRO A 151 -13.61 32.27 -10.40
N GLN A 152 -12.37 32.41 -10.83
CA GLN A 152 -11.23 32.73 -9.96
C GLN A 152 -11.47 34.09 -9.30
N ALA A 153 -11.62 34.09 -7.97
CA ALA A 153 -11.56 35.32 -7.19
C ALA A 153 -10.12 35.84 -7.20
N SER A 154 -9.90 37.01 -7.79
CA SER A 154 -8.63 37.73 -7.73
C SER A 154 -8.36 38.16 -6.29
N VAL A 155 -7.43 37.48 -5.61
CA VAL A 155 -6.93 37.93 -4.31
C VAL A 155 -5.87 39.00 -4.58
N ALA A 156 -6.24 40.27 -4.37
CA ALA A 156 -5.29 41.37 -4.41
C ALA A 156 -4.36 41.28 -3.19
N LEU A 157 -3.05 41.27 -3.42
CA LEU A 157 -2.03 41.43 -2.38
C LEU A 157 -2.03 42.90 -1.92
N PRO A 158 -2.12 43.19 -0.62
CA PRO A 158 -1.89 44.54 -0.11
C PRO A 158 -0.40 44.91 -0.23
N THR A 159 -0.16 46.11 -0.74
CA THR A 159 1.15 46.78 -0.88
C THR A 159 1.75 47.18 0.46
#